data_AF-A0A9C9MI69-F1
#
_entry.id   AF-A0A9C9MI69-F1
#
_cell.length_a   1.000
_cell.length_b   1.000
_cell.length_c   1.000
_cell.angle_alpha   90.00
_cell.angle_beta   90.00
_cell.angle_gamma   90.00
#
_symmetry.space_group_name_H-M   'P 1'
#
loop_
_entity.id
_entity.type
_entity.pdbx_description
1 polymer ?
#
loop_
_entity_poly.entity_id
_entity_poly.type
_entity_poly.pdbx_seq_one_letter_code
_entity_poly.pdbx_strand_id
1 'polypeptide(L)'
;MGTVVKANGHSVALLELGQTIGDAATEFSSNGATVAVVCQDSQYVGLLRRDLVAQTISANPGLAEKNIEHLGPLPSPFLPDNSSPLAVRRFVNEHELEVIPFMDRRGRLTRLLSPEEALNLGLYENAAVVMAGGFGYRLRPITENIPKPMVPLVNGKLMDRIIDHLLDCGFYRHFIAVHYLKEQVMEYLGDGGARGLSVNYLEEESPLGTAGSLRKLAGAETLPVLVTNGDVITNQRFGEVLRFHNQHKAEITIVCKEDAVDISYGVVETRDDGTLRCLSEKPSLSYLVNTGIYFVNPDLLTLIPDRAYNMTDLIKAVQKRGGKVSVFVTREYWRDVGTIDCYAQVMKDIRSGLVRSFTLPTPRPAAGNGNGRGNGNGR
;
A
#
# COMPACT_ATOMS: atom_id res chain seq x y z
N MET A 1 9.60 -11.02 37.54
CA MET A 1 8.39 -11.83 37.23
C MET A 1 8.16 -11.71 35.74
N GLY A 2 8.48 -12.75 34.97
CA GLY A 2 8.24 -12.78 33.52
C GLY A 2 6.74 -12.76 33.25
N THR A 3 6.28 -11.79 32.47
CA THR A 3 4.88 -11.77 32.02
C THR A 3 4.84 -12.50 30.69
N VAL A 4 4.06 -13.58 30.57
CA VAL A 4 3.87 -14.25 29.28
C VAL A 4 2.88 -13.44 28.46
N VAL A 5 3.31 -12.95 27.30
CA VAL A 5 2.40 -12.37 26.31
C VAL A 5 1.99 -13.49 25.36
N LYS A 6 0.68 -13.70 25.20
CA LYS A 6 0.15 -14.63 24.21
C LYS A 6 -0.11 -13.88 22.91
N ALA A 7 0.55 -14.30 21.84
CA ALA A 7 0.25 -13.87 20.48
C ALA A 7 -0.29 -15.10 19.72
N ASN A 8 -1.60 -15.16 19.49
CA ASN A 8 -2.33 -16.28 18.88
C ASN A 8 -1.86 -17.71 19.27
N GLY A 9 -1.60 -17.97 20.56
CA GLY A 9 -1.19 -19.30 21.05
C GLY A 9 0.32 -19.55 21.11
N HIS A 10 1.14 -18.61 20.61
CA HIS A 10 2.57 -18.60 20.89
C HIS A 10 2.81 -17.98 22.27
N SER A 11 3.36 -18.78 23.19
CA SER A 11 3.90 -18.28 24.45
C SER A 11 5.19 -17.53 24.17
N VAL A 12 5.24 -16.25 24.52
CA VAL A 12 6.49 -15.47 24.48
C VAL A 12 6.91 -15.16 25.89
N ALA A 13 8.16 -15.49 26.20
CA ALA A 13 8.79 -15.10 27.45
C ALA A 13 9.17 -13.61 27.40
N LEU A 14 9.01 -12.89 28.53
CA LEU A 14 9.57 -11.56 28.72
C LEU A 14 10.72 -11.65 29.72
N LEU A 15 11.91 -11.22 29.28
CA LEU A 15 13.14 -11.24 30.06
C LEU A 15 13.71 -9.82 30.16
N GLU A 16 14.36 -9.52 31.28
CA GLU A 16 15.13 -8.29 31.48
C GLU A 16 16.62 -8.56 31.26
N LEU A 17 17.30 -7.57 30.68
CA LEU A 17 18.75 -7.56 30.56
C LEU A 17 19.37 -7.65 31.96
N GLY A 18 20.39 -8.50 32.12
CA GLY A 18 20.97 -8.83 33.43
C GLY A 18 20.38 -10.08 34.09
N GLN A 19 19.29 -10.66 33.58
CA GLN A 19 18.92 -12.04 33.92
C GLN A 19 19.92 -13.05 33.34
N THR A 20 20.01 -14.22 33.96
CA THR A 20 20.95 -15.27 33.55
C THR A 20 20.44 -16.09 32.37
N ILE A 21 21.36 -16.76 31.66
CA ILE A 21 21.02 -17.72 30.60
C ILE A 21 20.20 -18.89 31.20
N GLY A 22 20.47 -19.27 32.46
CA GLY A 22 19.68 -20.25 33.21
C GLY A 22 18.26 -19.80 33.50
N ASP A 23 18.05 -18.52 33.85
CA ASP A 23 16.71 -17.94 34.02
C ASP A 23 15.92 -18.04 32.70
N ALA A 24 16.54 -17.69 31.58
CA ALA A 24 15.92 -17.82 30.26
C ALA A 24 15.53 -19.27 29.95
N ALA A 25 16.41 -20.24 30.24
CA ALA A 25 16.12 -21.66 30.04
C ALA A 25 14.94 -22.15 30.89
N THR A 26 14.83 -21.66 32.13
CA THR A 26 13.72 -21.97 33.04
C THR A 26 12.41 -21.40 32.52
N GLU A 27 12.43 -20.15 32.02
CA GLU A 27 11.27 -19.48 31.46
C GLU A 27 10.74 -20.21 30.21
N PHE A 28 11.64 -20.63 29.31
CA PHE A 28 11.30 -21.44 28.13
C PHE A 28 10.67 -22.79 28.49
N SER A 29 11.19 -23.44 29.54
CA SER A 29 10.72 -24.76 29.97
C SER A 29 9.36 -24.67 30.66
N SER A 30 9.15 -23.63 31.48
CA SER A 30 7.94 -23.47 32.28
C SER A 30 6.73 -23.02 31.47
N ASN A 31 6.94 -22.19 30.44
CA ASN A 31 5.87 -21.56 29.68
C ASN A 31 5.67 -22.14 28.27
N GLY A 32 6.51 -23.10 27.87
CA GLY A 32 6.50 -23.67 26.53
C GLY A 32 6.90 -22.68 25.43
N ALA A 33 7.46 -21.53 25.80
CA ALA A 33 7.89 -20.52 24.86
C ALA A 33 9.08 -21.01 24.02
N THR A 34 9.14 -20.58 22.77
CA THR A 34 10.23 -20.83 21.81
C THR A 34 11.09 -19.59 21.61
N VAL A 35 10.51 -18.41 21.87
CA VAL A 35 11.13 -17.10 21.76
C VAL A 35 10.87 -16.26 23.01
N ALA A 36 11.88 -15.50 23.41
CA ALA A 36 11.81 -14.51 24.47
C ALA A 36 12.09 -13.13 23.89
N VAL A 37 11.35 -12.13 24.36
CA VAL A 37 11.66 -10.73 24.14
C VAL A 37 12.49 -10.24 25.33
N VAL A 38 13.66 -9.70 25.05
CA VAL A 38 14.57 -9.13 26.04
C VAL A 38 14.41 -7.62 26.06
N CYS A 39 14.16 -7.08 27.24
CA CYS A 39 14.01 -5.64 27.48
C CYS A 39 15.07 -5.14 28.48
N GLN A 40 15.30 -3.83 28.51
CA GLN A 40 16.05 -3.13 29.55
C GLN A 40 15.29 -1.85 29.89
N ASP A 41 14.84 -1.70 31.13
CA ASP A 41 14.08 -0.51 31.57
C ASP A 41 12.88 -0.20 30.65
N SER A 42 12.15 -1.24 30.24
CA SER A 42 11.04 -1.17 29.25
C SER A 42 11.43 -0.81 27.80
N GLN A 43 12.72 -0.71 27.49
CA GLN A 43 13.21 -0.60 26.11
C GLN A 43 13.44 -1.99 25.53
N TYR A 44 13.05 -2.19 24.28
CA TYR A 44 13.32 -3.44 23.58
C TYR A 44 14.80 -3.56 23.23
N VAL A 45 15.42 -4.68 23.59
CA VAL A 45 16.84 -4.97 23.33
C VAL A 45 17.01 -5.99 22.21
N GLY A 46 16.16 -7.01 22.16
CA GLY A 46 16.23 -8.02 21.11
C GLY A 46 15.37 -9.27 21.37
N LEU A 47 15.49 -10.24 20.46
CA LEU A 47 14.88 -11.56 20.58
C LEU A 47 15.94 -12.58 20.99
N LEU A 48 15.56 -13.46 21.92
CA LEU A 48 16.34 -14.63 22.32
C LEU A 48 15.56 -15.89 21.96
N ARG A 49 16.20 -16.82 21.25
CA ARG A 49 15.58 -18.09 20.86
C ARG A 49 15.97 -19.22 21.81
N ARG A 50 15.03 -20.12 22.07
CA ARG A 50 15.20 -21.27 22.98
C ARG A 50 16.30 -22.22 22.53
N ASP A 51 16.42 -22.46 21.23
CA ASP A 51 17.43 -23.35 20.64
C ASP A 51 18.86 -22.82 20.90
N LEU A 52 19.07 -21.51 20.76
CA LEU A 52 20.34 -20.87 21.09
C LEU A 52 20.70 -21.09 22.56
N VAL A 53 19.76 -20.80 23.48
CA VAL A 53 19.98 -21.00 24.93
C VAL A 53 20.32 -22.46 25.24
N ALA A 54 19.57 -23.41 24.68
CA ALA A 54 19.80 -24.83 24.90
C ALA A 54 21.18 -25.29 24.36
N GLN A 55 21.56 -24.84 23.16
CA GLN A 55 22.87 -25.14 22.57
C GLN A 55 24.01 -24.56 23.41
N THR A 56 23.87 -23.32 23.89
CA THR A 56 24.89 -22.67 24.72
C THR A 56 25.12 -23.43 26.03
N ILE A 57 24.04 -23.77 26.75
CA ILE A 57 24.15 -24.51 28.02
C ILE A 57 24.71 -25.92 27.77
N SER A 58 24.30 -26.58 26.69
CA SER A 58 24.82 -27.91 26.34
C SER A 58 26.31 -27.89 26.00
N ALA A 59 26.80 -26.83 25.36
CA ALA A 59 28.21 -26.68 25.01
C ALA A 59 29.08 -26.37 26.24
N ASN A 60 28.56 -25.59 27.18
CA ASN A 60 29.23 -25.30 28.45
C ASN A 60 28.20 -24.99 29.55
N PRO A 61 27.92 -25.96 30.46
CA PRO A 61 26.95 -25.77 31.54
C PRO A 61 27.26 -24.59 32.46
N GLY A 62 28.52 -24.20 32.60
CA GLY A 62 28.93 -23.05 33.41
C GLY A 62 28.46 -21.69 32.86
N LEU A 63 27.95 -21.65 31.63
CA LEU A 63 27.34 -20.45 31.05
C LEU A 63 25.93 -20.18 31.58
N ALA A 64 25.26 -21.14 32.22
CA ALA A 64 23.93 -20.92 32.80
C ALA A 64 23.94 -19.79 33.85
N GLU A 65 25.04 -19.61 34.59
CA GLU A 65 25.23 -18.56 35.60
C GLU A 65 25.64 -17.20 35.01
N LYS A 66 25.90 -17.12 33.70
CA LYS A 66 26.24 -15.86 33.04
C LYS A 66 24.97 -15.14 32.62
N ASN A 67 25.03 -13.81 32.61
CA ASN A 67 23.94 -12.99 32.11
C ASN A 67 23.73 -13.21 30.60
N ILE A 68 22.50 -12.95 30.13
CA ILE A 68 22.10 -13.07 28.72
C ILE A 68 23.07 -12.33 27.78
N GLU A 69 23.64 -11.21 28.20
CA GLU A 69 24.62 -10.41 27.45
C GLU A 69 25.87 -11.20 27.04
N HIS A 70 26.18 -12.30 27.74
CA HIS A 70 27.31 -13.16 27.39
C HIS A 70 27.09 -13.93 26.08
N LEU A 71 25.85 -14.04 25.60
CA LEU A 71 25.51 -14.61 24.29
C LEU A 71 25.93 -13.71 23.12
N GLY A 72 26.33 -12.46 23.39
CA GLY A 72 26.64 -11.46 22.39
C GLY A 72 25.42 -10.62 21.99
N PRO A 73 25.52 -9.82 20.91
CA PRO A 73 24.43 -8.95 20.47
C PRO A 73 23.22 -9.78 20.03
N LEU A 74 22.05 -9.48 20.62
CA LEU A 74 20.80 -10.12 20.25
C LEU A 74 20.26 -9.53 18.94
N PRO A 75 19.68 -10.34 18.05
CA PRO A 75 18.92 -9.83 16.92
C PRO A 75 17.78 -8.93 17.41
N SER A 76 17.73 -7.70 16.92
CA SER A 76 16.73 -6.69 17.29
C SER A 76 15.87 -6.23 16.09
N PRO A 77 15.25 -7.13 15.31
CA PRO A 77 14.35 -6.71 14.26
C PRO A 77 13.06 -6.14 14.87
N PHE A 78 12.55 -5.01 14.36
CA PHE A 78 11.31 -4.40 14.84
C PHE A 78 10.55 -3.62 13.78
N LEU A 79 9.27 -3.37 14.07
CA LEU A 79 8.42 -2.46 13.30
C LEU A 79 8.00 -1.24 14.14
N PRO A 80 8.08 -0.01 13.60
CA PRO A 80 7.39 1.13 14.21
C PRO A 80 5.88 0.89 14.30
N ASP A 81 5.21 1.39 15.35
CA ASP A 81 3.75 1.26 15.55
C ASP A 81 2.90 1.79 14.39
N ASN A 82 3.41 2.80 13.69
CA ASN A 82 2.74 3.44 12.57
C ASN A 82 3.17 2.85 11.21
N SER A 83 3.73 1.64 11.21
CA SER A 83 4.09 0.93 9.98
C SER A 83 2.86 0.69 9.11
N SER A 84 3.01 0.88 7.81
CA SER A 84 1.95 0.57 6.85
C SER A 84 1.78 -0.95 6.71
N PRO A 85 0.62 -1.43 6.25
CA PRO A 85 0.42 -2.86 5.99
C PRO A 85 1.47 -3.46 5.04
N LEU A 86 1.93 -2.70 4.04
CA LEU A 86 3.01 -3.12 3.15
C LEU A 86 4.36 -3.27 3.88
N ALA A 87 4.70 -2.33 4.77
CA ALA A 87 5.91 -2.42 5.59
C ALA A 87 5.88 -3.61 6.55
N VAL A 88 4.72 -3.87 7.17
CA VAL A 88 4.50 -5.04 8.02
C VAL A 88 4.72 -6.33 7.23
N ARG A 89 4.10 -6.44 6.05
CA ARG A 89 4.21 -7.63 5.19
C ARG A 89 5.64 -7.86 4.73
N ARG A 90 6.34 -6.81 4.32
CA ARG A 90 7.76 -6.88 3.97
C ARG A 90 8.60 -7.40 5.13
N PHE A 91 8.40 -6.83 6.32
CA PHE A 91 9.15 -7.22 7.51
C PHE A 91 8.93 -8.70 7.86
N VAL A 92 7.67 -9.16 7.82
CA VAL A 92 7.32 -10.57 8.08
C VAL A 92 8.02 -11.50 7.07
N ASN A 93 8.00 -11.16 5.79
CA ASN A 93 8.64 -11.96 4.74
C ASN A 93 10.17 -11.96 4.81
N GLU A 94 10.78 -10.86 5.29
CA GLU A 94 12.25 -10.73 5.37
C GLU A 94 12.88 -11.42 6.59
N HIS A 95 12.14 -11.53 7.70
CA HIS A 95 12.75 -11.91 8.99
C HIS A 95 12.33 -13.29 9.53
N GLU A 96 11.30 -13.94 8.96
CA GLU A 96 10.83 -15.29 9.36
C GLU A 96 10.76 -15.47 10.90
N LEU A 97 10.17 -14.48 11.57
CA LEU A 97 10.08 -14.45 13.03
C LEU A 97 8.80 -15.13 13.51
N GLU A 98 8.89 -15.82 14.65
CA GLU A 98 7.71 -16.37 15.33
C GLU A 98 6.84 -15.28 15.94
N VAL A 99 7.43 -14.13 16.27
CA VAL A 99 6.75 -12.95 16.78
C VAL A 99 7.32 -11.65 16.21
N ILE A 100 6.44 -10.68 16.02
CA ILE A 100 6.69 -9.39 15.40
C ILE A 100 6.61 -8.31 16.47
N PRO A 101 7.74 -7.74 16.92
CA PRO A 101 7.75 -6.68 17.91
C PRO A 101 7.45 -5.33 17.26
N PHE A 102 6.47 -4.63 17.82
CA PHE A 102 6.15 -3.25 17.46
C PHE A 102 6.66 -2.29 18.52
N MET A 103 7.15 -1.13 18.07
CA MET A 103 7.74 -0.12 18.93
C MET A 103 7.20 1.28 18.69
N ASP A 104 7.13 2.05 19.78
CA ASP A 104 6.93 3.48 19.69
C ASP A 104 8.21 4.23 19.28
N ARG A 105 8.11 5.54 19.08
CA ARG A 105 9.25 6.40 18.71
C ARG A 105 10.33 6.50 19.78
N ARG A 106 10.08 6.02 21.00
CA ARG A 106 11.03 6.01 22.13
C ARG A 106 11.72 4.64 22.29
N GLY A 107 11.47 3.69 21.39
CA GLY A 107 12.06 2.34 21.45
C GLY A 107 11.41 1.42 22.47
N ARG A 108 10.19 1.75 22.94
CA ARG A 108 9.46 0.89 23.88
C ARG A 108 8.62 -0.10 23.11
N LEU A 109 8.63 -1.36 23.55
CA LEU A 109 7.76 -2.40 23.01
C LEU A 109 6.29 -2.05 23.35
N THR A 110 5.46 -1.92 22.33
CA THR A 110 4.04 -1.56 22.47
C THR A 110 3.13 -2.73 22.16
N ARG A 111 3.52 -3.58 21.21
CA ARG A 111 2.77 -4.77 20.81
C ARG A 111 3.73 -5.88 20.43
N LEU A 112 3.28 -7.11 20.62
CA LEU A 112 3.95 -8.30 20.15
C LEU A 112 2.88 -9.17 19.49
N LEU A 113 3.00 -9.38 18.19
CA LEU A 113 1.99 -10.06 17.40
C LEU A 113 2.59 -11.29 16.71
N SER A 114 1.77 -12.30 16.46
CA SER A 114 2.17 -13.36 15.53
C SER A 114 2.28 -12.78 14.10
N PRO A 115 3.01 -13.43 13.19
CA PRO A 115 3.04 -13.04 11.78
C PRO A 115 1.64 -12.88 11.18
N GLU A 116 0.73 -13.81 11.48
CA GLU A 116 -0.66 -13.77 11.00
C GLU A 116 -1.42 -12.55 11.52
N GLU A 117 -1.34 -12.26 12.82
CA GLU A 117 -1.98 -11.09 13.44
C GLU A 117 -1.42 -9.79 12.85
N ALA A 118 -0.11 -9.71 12.67
CA ALA A 118 0.56 -8.55 12.10
C ALA A 118 0.11 -8.30 10.66
N LEU A 119 0.04 -9.35 9.83
CA LEU A 119 -0.38 -9.26 8.43
C LEU A 119 -1.83 -8.79 8.23
N ASN A 120 -2.68 -8.95 9.26
CA ASN A 120 -4.07 -8.51 9.25
C ASN A 120 -4.28 -7.08 9.80
N LEU A 121 -3.21 -6.40 10.25
CA LEU A 121 -3.34 -5.03 10.76
C LEU A 121 -3.64 -4.02 9.66
N GLY A 122 -4.66 -3.20 9.90
CA GLY A 122 -4.95 -2.04 9.06
C GLY A 122 -5.42 -2.40 7.65
N LEU A 123 -5.92 -3.63 7.45
CA LEU A 123 -6.51 -4.06 6.20
C LEU A 123 -7.96 -3.58 6.06
N TYR A 124 -8.36 -3.31 4.82
CA TYR A 124 -9.74 -2.98 4.44
C TYR A 124 -10.31 -4.08 3.54
N GLU A 125 -11.47 -4.59 3.93
CA GLU A 125 -12.28 -5.55 3.15
C GLU A 125 -12.92 -4.90 1.91
N ASN A 126 -12.87 -3.57 1.80
CA ASN A 126 -13.38 -2.82 0.68
C ASN A 126 -12.69 -3.26 -0.63
N ALA A 127 -13.49 -3.55 -1.66
CA ALA A 127 -12.97 -3.75 -3.01
C ALA A 127 -12.29 -2.46 -3.52
N ALA A 128 -11.10 -2.60 -4.10
CA ALA A 128 -10.43 -1.54 -4.82
C ALA A 128 -10.33 -1.88 -6.31
N VAL A 129 -11.03 -1.09 -7.12
CA VAL A 129 -11.09 -1.24 -8.57
C VAL A 129 -10.10 -0.31 -9.24
N VAL A 130 -9.23 -0.88 -10.09
CA VAL A 130 -8.29 -0.16 -10.93
C VAL A 130 -8.78 -0.19 -12.37
N MET A 131 -9.11 0.97 -12.94
CA MET A 131 -9.62 1.10 -14.31
C MET A 131 -8.46 1.07 -15.32
N ALA A 132 -8.12 -0.11 -15.82
CA ALA A 132 -6.92 -0.39 -16.62
C ALA A 132 -7.22 -0.75 -18.10
N GLY A 133 -8.44 -0.51 -18.60
CA GLY A 133 -8.88 -0.92 -19.94
C GLY A 133 -8.52 0.02 -21.09
N GLY A 134 -7.93 1.20 -20.83
CA GLY A 134 -7.69 2.21 -21.87
C GLY A 134 -6.55 1.90 -22.84
N PHE A 135 -6.69 2.32 -24.10
CA PHE A 135 -5.69 2.12 -25.17
C PHE A 135 -4.37 2.88 -24.99
N GLY A 136 -4.35 3.96 -24.21
CA GLY A 136 -3.12 4.72 -23.94
C GLY A 136 -2.56 5.54 -25.10
N TYR A 137 -3.31 5.78 -26.19
CA TYR A 137 -2.80 6.42 -27.42
C TYR A 137 -2.00 7.71 -27.25
N ARG A 138 -2.35 8.54 -26.26
CA ARG A 138 -1.66 9.82 -25.95
C ARG A 138 -0.23 9.65 -25.40
N LEU A 139 0.17 8.42 -25.05
CA LEU A 139 1.49 8.08 -24.56
C LEU A 139 2.35 7.34 -25.60
N ARG A 140 1.88 7.24 -26.86
CA ARG A 140 2.70 6.73 -27.95
C ARG A 140 3.94 7.60 -28.17
N PRO A 141 5.11 7.02 -28.48
CA PRO A 141 5.31 5.61 -28.87
C PRO A 141 5.50 4.62 -27.70
N ILE A 142 5.46 5.07 -26.44
CA ILE A 142 5.73 4.20 -25.28
C ILE A 142 4.73 3.04 -25.21
N THR A 143 3.45 3.32 -25.45
CA THR A 143 2.34 2.34 -25.40
C THR A 143 2.02 1.72 -26.76
N GLU A 144 2.98 1.66 -27.68
CA GLU A 144 2.74 1.03 -28.99
C GLU A 144 2.48 -0.48 -28.86
N ASN A 145 3.27 -1.15 -28.01
CA ASN A 145 3.25 -2.62 -27.84
C ASN A 145 3.02 -3.09 -26.40
N ILE A 146 2.82 -2.14 -25.47
CA ILE A 146 2.55 -2.43 -24.05
C ILE A 146 1.31 -1.67 -23.60
N PRO A 147 0.44 -2.28 -22.77
CA PRO A 147 -0.69 -1.56 -22.21
C PRO A 147 -0.19 -0.48 -21.25
N LYS A 148 -0.95 0.61 -21.13
CA LYS A 148 -0.55 1.79 -20.33
C LYS A 148 -0.15 1.45 -18.89
N PRO A 149 -0.87 0.59 -18.14
CA PRO A 149 -0.45 0.21 -16.78
C PRO A 149 0.92 -0.49 -16.73
N MET A 150 1.39 -1.07 -17.83
CA MET A 150 2.67 -1.78 -17.91
C MET A 150 3.84 -0.88 -18.33
N VAL A 151 3.58 0.42 -18.52
CA VAL A 151 4.62 1.42 -18.81
C VAL A 151 5.68 1.41 -17.71
N PRO A 152 6.97 1.32 -18.06
CA PRO A 152 8.05 1.30 -17.08
C PRO A 152 8.13 2.64 -16.34
N LEU A 153 8.44 2.58 -15.06
CA LEU A 153 8.77 3.73 -14.21
C LEU A 153 10.11 3.48 -13.51
N VAL A 154 10.57 4.43 -12.70
CA VAL A 154 11.72 4.19 -11.82
C VAL A 154 11.37 3.08 -10.82
N ASN A 155 12.15 1.99 -10.87
CA ASN A 155 12.05 0.81 -10.00
C ASN A 155 10.72 0.03 -10.10
N GLY A 156 10.12 -0.07 -11.28
CA GLY A 156 8.92 -0.90 -11.49
C GLY A 156 8.11 -0.44 -12.70
N LYS A 157 6.85 -0.84 -12.75
CA LYS A 157 5.86 -0.35 -13.73
C LYS A 157 4.85 0.57 -13.06
N LEU A 158 4.08 1.28 -13.86
CA LEU A 158 2.93 2.06 -13.38
C LEU A 158 1.97 1.20 -12.53
N MET A 159 1.67 -0.01 -12.99
CA MET A 159 0.82 -0.95 -12.27
C MET A 159 1.39 -1.33 -10.90
N ASP A 160 2.70 -1.59 -10.79
CA ASP A 160 3.31 -1.88 -9.48
C ASP A 160 3.09 -0.74 -8.50
N ARG A 161 3.26 0.50 -8.93
CA ARG A 161 3.06 1.66 -8.04
C ARG A 161 1.62 1.79 -7.56
N ILE A 162 0.65 1.49 -8.42
CA ILE A 162 -0.77 1.55 -8.06
C ILE A 162 -1.10 0.44 -7.05
N ILE A 163 -0.70 -0.80 -7.35
CA ILE A 163 -0.96 -1.96 -6.48
C ILE A 163 -0.25 -1.82 -5.14
N ASP A 164 1.02 -1.43 -5.14
CA ASP A 164 1.80 -1.24 -3.92
C ASP A 164 1.23 -0.10 -3.06
N HIS A 165 0.73 0.98 -3.68
CA HIS A 165 0.08 2.07 -2.95
C HIS A 165 -1.25 1.63 -2.32
N LEU A 166 -2.05 0.82 -3.02
CA LEU A 166 -3.30 0.26 -2.48
C LEU A 166 -3.01 -0.65 -1.28
N LEU A 167 -2.02 -1.54 -1.40
CA LEU A 167 -1.52 -2.36 -0.30
C LEU A 167 -1.00 -1.53 0.87
N ASP A 168 -0.22 -0.49 0.60
CA ASP A 168 0.30 0.43 1.62
C ASP A 168 -0.83 1.19 2.33
N CYS A 169 -1.97 1.35 1.68
CA CYS A 169 -3.20 1.88 2.26
C CYS A 169 -4.09 0.81 2.94
N GLY A 170 -3.71 -0.48 2.89
CA GLY A 170 -4.44 -1.59 3.49
C GLY A 170 -5.50 -2.25 2.61
N PHE A 171 -5.67 -1.81 1.37
CA PHE A 171 -6.59 -2.45 0.43
C PHE A 171 -5.88 -3.66 -0.18
N TYR A 172 -6.48 -4.84 -0.04
CA TYR A 172 -5.88 -6.10 -0.53
C TYR A 172 -6.80 -6.88 -1.48
N ARG A 173 -8.09 -6.49 -1.59
CA ARG A 173 -9.04 -7.04 -2.55
C ARG A 173 -9.06 -6.15 -3.79
N HIS A 174 -8.23 -6.49 -4.77
CA HIS A 174 -8.07 -5.73 -6.00
C HIS A 174 -8.93 -6.31 -7.13
N PHE A 175 -9.57 -5.42 -7.89
CA PHE A 175 -10.30 -5.73 -9.10
C PHE A 175 -9.72 -4.89 -10.24
N ILE A 176 -9.18 -5.53 -11.27
CA ILE A 176 -8.52 -4.83 -12.37
C ILE A 176 -9.43 -4.90 -13.59
N ALA A 177 -9.99 -3.76 -13.99
CA ALA A 177 -10.78 -3.68 -15.22
C ALA A 177 -9.85 -3.64 -16.43
N VAL A 178 -9.88 -4.68 -17.25
CA VAL A 178 -8.91 -4.90 -18.34
C VAL A 178 -9.62 -5.07 -19.69
N HIS A 179 -9.00 -4.56 -20.75
CA HIS A 179 -9.51 -4.68 -22.12
C HIS A 179 -8.35 -4.80 -23.11
N TYR A 180 -7.68 -3.69 -23.44
CA TYR A 180 -6.56 -3.67 -24.38
C TYR A 180 -5.31 -4.38 -23.82
N LEU A 181 -4.76 -5.35 -24.57
CA LEU A 181 -3.60 -6.17 -24.19
C LEU A 181 -3.74 -6.77 -22.76
N LYS A 182 -4.97 -7.17 -22.39
CA LYS A 182 -5.31 -7.65 -21.05
C LYS A 182 -4.45 -8.83 -20.60
N GLU A 183 -4.05 -9.69 -21.53
CA GLU A 183 -3.24 -10.88 -21.27
C GLU A 183 -1.90 -10.51 -20.62
N GLN A 184 -1.26 -9.42 -21.07
CA GLN A 184 0.00 -8.95 -20.48
C GLN A 184 -0.18 -8.45 -19.03
N VAL A 185 -1.32 -7.83 -18.72
CA VAL A 185 -1.63 -7.37 -17.35
C VAL A 185 -1.94 -8.56 -16.45
N MET A 186 -2.73 -9.52 -16.95
CA MET A 186 -3.14 -10.71 -16.21
C MET A 186 -1.96 -11.64 -15.91
N GLU A 187 -1.09 -11.88 -16.89
CA GLU A 187 0.13 -12.68 -16.70
C GLU A 187 1.07 -12.02 -15.69
N TYR A 188 1.17 -10.69 -15.71
CA TYR A 188 2.06 -9.96 -14.82
C TYR A 188 1.60 -9.92 -13.36
N LEU A 189 0.30 -9.74 -13.13
CA LEU A 189 -0.25 -9.63 -11.78
C LEU A 189 -0.65 -10.99 -11.17
N GLY A 190 -1.01 -11.97 -12.00
CA GLY A 190 -1.49 -13.28 -11.53
C GLY A 190 -2.75 -13.15 -10.67
N ASP A 191 -2.90 -14.01 -9.67
CA ASP A 191 -3.97 -13.92 -8.67
C ASP A 191 -3.63 -12.99 -7.48
N GLY A 192 -2.43 -12.40 -7.47
CA GLY A 192 -1.92 -11.58 -6.37
C GLY A 192 -1.36 -12.34 -5.16
N GLY A 193 -1.47 -13.68 -5.11
CA GLY A 193 -1.11 -14.48 -3.95
C GLY A 193 0.34 -14.29 -3.53
N ALA A 194 1.26 -14.20 -4.50
CA ALA A 194 2.68 -13.92 -4.26
C ALA A 194 2.96 -12.54 -3.62
N ARG A 195 2.02 -11.60 -3.74
CA ARG A 195 2.08 -10.27 -3.12
C ARG A 195 1.23 -10.19 -1.83
N GLY A 196 0.59 -11.30 -1.43
CA GLY A 196 -0.24 -11.38 -0.23
C GLY A 196 -1.57 -10.62 -0.37
N LEU A 197 -2.11 -10.55 -1.58
CA LEU A 197 -3.37 -9.88 -1.90
C LEU A 197 -4.20 -10.72 -2.87
N SER A 198 -5.44 -10.33 -3.13
CA SER A 198 -6.30 -10.96 -4.13
C SER A 198 -6.45 -10.03 -5.33
N VAL A 199 -6.11 -10.51 -6.52
CA VAL A 199 -6.40 -9.86 -7.80
C VAL A 199 -7.51 -10.61 -8.51
N ASN A 200 -8.57 -9.90 -8.86
CA ASN A 200 -9.65 -10.38 -9.71
C ASN A 200 -9.71 -9.50 -10.96
N TYR A 201 -10.15 -10.06 -12.09
CA TYR A 201 -10.17 -9.34 -13.36
C TYR A 201 -11.60 -9.06 -13.81
N LEU A 202 -11.86 -7.80 -14.15
CA LEU A 202 -13.12 -7.35 -14.75
C LEU A 202 -12.89 -7.16 -16.25
N GLU A 203 -12.93 -8.25 -17.01
CA GLU A 203 -12.61 -8.24 -18.44
C GLU A 203 -13.70 -7.54 -19.27
N GLU A 204 -13.36 -6.56 -20.09
CA GLU A 204 -14.29 -5.88 -20.97
C GLU A 204 -14.14 -6.39 -22.41
N GLU A 205 -15.24 -6.72 -23.08
CA GLU A 205 -15.23 -7.08 -24.51
C GLU A 205 -15.14 -5.86 -25.42
N SER A 206 -15.60 -4.71 -24.91
CA SER A 206 -15.49 -3.40 -25.56
C SER A 206 -15.28 -2.33 -24.47
N PRO A 207 -14.73 -1.14 -24.79
CA PRO A 207 -14.49 -0.12 -23.78
C PRO A 207 -15.80 0.31 -23.07
N LEU A 208 -15.94 -0.01 -21.78
CA LEU A 208 -17.17 0.27 -21.01
C LEU A 208 -17.16 1.62 -20.28
N GLY A 209 -16.19 2.48 -20.58
CA GLY A 209 -16.04 3.79 -19.94
C GLY A 209 -15.45 3.69 -18.53
N THR A 210 -15.58 4.75 -17.75
CA THR A 210 -14.92 4.86 -16.43
C THR A 210 -15.71 4.25 -15.26
N ALA A 211 -16.94 3.77 -15.51
CA ALA A 211 -17.78 3.12 -14.49
C ALA A 211 -18.39 1.79 -14.97
N GLY A 212 -18.47 1.52 -16.28
CA GLY A 212 -19.26 0.40 -16.80
C GLY A 212 -18.86 -0.98 -16.24
N SER A 213 -17.56 -1.27 -16.08
CA SER A 213 -17.11 -2.55 -15.50
C SER A 213 -17.47 -2.73 -14.04
N LEU A 214 -17.76 -1.65 -13.29
CA LEU A 214 -18.19 -1.74 -11.89
C LEU A 214 -19.53 -2.49 -11.74
N ARG A 215 -20.36 -2.52 -12.79
CA ARG A 215 -21.61 -3.29 -12.80
C ARG A 215 -21.40 -4.76 -12.43
N LYS A 216 -20.24 -5.34 -12.80
CA LYS A 216 -19.90 -6.74 -12.49
C LYS A 216 -19.77 -7.05 -11.00
N LEU A 217 -19.63 -6.01 -10.18
CA LEU A 217 -19.57 -6.12 -8.72
C LEU A 217 -20.93 -5.85 -8.04
N ALA A 218 -21.96 -5.51 -8.81
CA ALA A 218 -23.28 -5.23 -8.27
C ALA A 218 -23.85 -6.46 -7.55
N GLY A 219 -24.25 -6.26 -6.28
CA GLY A 219 -24.80 -7.32 -5.43
C GLY A 219 -23.77 -8.25 -4.79
N ALA A 220 -22.50 -8.21 -5.23
CA ALA A 220 -21.41 -8.98 -4.60
C ALA A 220 -20.74 -8.19 -3.47
N GLU A 221 -20.68 -6.86 -3.59
CA GLU A 221 -20.05 -5.99 -2.60
C GLU A 221 -21.08 -5.42 -1.61
N THR A 222 -20.69 -5.34 -0.34
CA THR A 222 -21.52 -4.76 0.75
C THR A 222 -20.90 -3.52 1.37
N LEU A 223 -19.63 -3.24 1.05
CA LEU A 223 -18.87 -2.09 1.52
C LEU A 223 -18.63 -1.09 0.37
N PRO A 224 -18.37 0.20 0.68
CA PRO A 224 -17.99 1.18 -0.33
C PRO A 224 -16.81 0.70 -1.18
N VAL A 225 -16.92 0.83 -2.49
CA VAL A 225 -15.89 0.43 -3.45
C VAL A 225 -14.98 1.61 -3.73
N LEU A 226 -13.67 1.43 -3.54
CA LEU A 226 -12.65 2.37 -4.01
C LEU A 226 -12.50 2.18 -5.52
N VAL A 227 -12.59 3.26 -6.30
CA VAL A 227 -12.36 3.24 -7.75
C VAL A 227 -11.23 4.22 -8.06
N THR A 228 -10.20 3.77 -8.76
CA THR A 228 -9.11 4.62 -9.25
C THR A 228 -8.81 4.34 -10.71
N ASN A 229 -8.48 5.38 -11.47
CA ASN A 229 -7.95 5.18 -12.82
C ASN A 229 -6.59 4.46 -12.77
N GLY A 230 -6.35 3.57 -13.74
CA GLY A 230 -5.12 2.79 -13.89
C GLY A 230 -3.91 3.58 -14.39
N ASP A 231 -4.02 4.91 -14.45
CA ASP A 231 -2.96 5.84 -14.84
C ASP A 231 -2.65 6.91 -13.81
N VAL A 232 -3.26 6.83 -12.63
CA VAL A 232 -3.10 7.83 -11.57
C VAL A 232 -2.02 7.39 -10.60
N ILE A 233 -1.07 8.28 -10.32
CA ILE A 233 -0.12 8.16 -9.22
C ILE A 233 -0.49 9.17 -8.14
N THR A 234 -0.63 8.71 -6.90
CA THR A 234 -0.99 9.58 -5.78
C THR A 234 -0.33 9.12 -4.47
N ASN A 235 -0.14 10.07 -3.55
CA ASN A 235 0.24 9.77 -2.16
C ASN A 235 -0.99 9.74 -1.22
N GLN A 236 -2.21 9.94 -1.73
CA GLN A 236 -3.43 10.01 -0.92
C GLN A 236 -3.65 8.71 -0.14
N ARG A 237 -3.77 8.83 1.18
CA ARG A 237 -4.15 7.74 2.07
C ARG A 237 -5.64 7.46 1.91
N PHE A 238 -6.00 6.34 1.29
CA PHE A 238 -7.40 6.05 0.98
C PHE A 238 -8.27 5.79 2.21
N GLY A 239 -7.68 5.34 3.33
CA GLY A 239 -8.40 5.22 4.61
C GLY A 239 -8.93 6.56 5.13
N GLU A 240 -8.28 7.68 4.84
CA GLU A 240 -8.79 9.02 5.20
C GLU A 240 -10.03 9.39 4.39
N VAL A 241 -9.99 9.11 3.08
CA VAL A 241 -11.11 9.36 2.17
C VAL A 241 -12.29 8.47 2.52
N LEU A 242 -12.05 7.20 2.85
CA LEU A 242 -13.09 6.26 3.30
C LEU A 242 -13.74 6.73 4.62
N ARG A 243 -12.94 7.18 5.60
CA ARG A 243 -13.49 7.77 6.83
C ARG A 243 -14.35 8.99 6.53
N PHE A 244 -13.87 9.89 5.68
CA PHE A 244 -14.63 11.06 5.24
C PHE A 244 -15.95 10.66 4.58
N HIS A 245 -15.90 9.70 3.65
CA HIS A 245 -17.07 9.17 2.94
C HIS A 245 -18.14 8.66 3.91
N ASN A 246 -17.72 7.83 4.88
CA ASN A 246 -18.61 7.26 5.90
C ASN A 246 -19.17 8.34 6.85
N GLN A 247 -18.33 9.25 7.35
CA GLN A 247 -18.75 10.33 8.25
C GLN A 247 -19.77 11.26 7.59
N HIS A 248 -19.58 11.56 6.30
CA HIS A 248 -20.49 12.39 5.54
C HIS A 248 -21.71 11.62 5.04
N LYS A 249 -21.79 10.29 5.25
CA LYS A 249 -22.84 9.43 4.70
C LYS A 249 -23.03 9.68 3.20
N ALA A 250 -21.91 9.83 2.49
CA ALA A 250 -21.93 10.06 1.06
C ALA A 250 -22.31 8.76 0.34
N GLU A 251 -23.00 8.88 -0.80
CA GLU A 251 -23.19 7.77 -1.73
C GLU A 251 -22.03 7.69 -2.72
N ILE A 252 -21.49 8.86 -3.11
CA ILE A 252 -20.23 8.97 -3.84
C ILE A 252 -19.36 10.02 -3.14
N THR A 253 -18.09 9.70 -2.93
CA THR A 253 -17.07 10.72 -2.64
C THR A 253 -16.12 10.84 -3.82
N ILE A 254 -16.01 12.05 -4.36
CA ILE A 254 -15.07 12.40 -5.42
C ILE A 254 -13.82 12.95 -4.74
N VAL A 255 -12.65 12.42 -5.09
CA VAL A 255 -11.38 13.06 -4.71
C VAL A 255 -11.05 14.11 -5.76
N CYS A 256 -10.76 15.32 -5.30
CA CYS A 256 -10.41 16.46 -6.15
C CYS A 256 -9.05 17.03 -5.75
N LYS A 257 -8.32 17.57 -6.72
CA LYS A 257 -7.10 18.34 -6.49
C LYS A 257 -7.37 19.80 -6.83
N GLU A 258 -6.86 20.72 -6.04
CA GLU A 258 -6.86 22.14 -6.41
C GLU A 258 -5.77 22.38 -7.46
N ASP A 259 -6.16 23.02 -8.56
CA ASP A 259 -5.28 23.41 -9.66
C ASP A 259 -5.57 24.86 -10.06
N ALA A 260 -4.58 25.53 -10.62
CA ALA A 260 -4.68 26.95 -10.95
C ALA A 260 -4.21 27.22 -12.37
N VAL A 261 -4.96 28.04 -13.09
CA VAL A 261 -4.58 28.53 -14.41
C VAL A 261 -4.23 30.01 -14.28
N ASP A 262 -2.95 30.31 -14.46
CA ASP A 262 -2.47 31.68 -14.55
C ASP A 262 -2.75 32.23 -15.95
N ILE A 263 -3.48 33.34 -16.01
CA ILE A 263 -3.75 34.04 -17.26
C ILE A 263 -2.66 35.10 -17.44
N SER A 264 -1.91 35.04 -18.55
CA SER A 264 -0.78 35.95 -18.79
C SER A 264 -1.16 37.39 -19.13
N TYR A 265 -2.46 37.71 -19.18
CA TYR A 265 -3.03 38.98 -19.62
C TYR A 265 -4.08 39.52 -18.64
N GLY A 266 -4.45 40.79 -18.80
CA GLY A 266 -5.61 41.36 -18.13
C GLY A 266 -6.92 40.73 -18.61
N VAL A 267 -7.74 40.26 -17.66
CA VAL A 267 -9.09 39.72 -17.90
C VAL A 267 -10.11 40.82 -17.64
N VAL A 268 -10.95 41.08 -18.64
CA VAL A 268 -12.04 42.07 -18.57
C VAL A 268 -13.37 41.33 -18.54
N GLU A 269 -14.15 41.58 -17.49
CA GLU A 269 -15.57 41.19 -17.44
C GLU A 269 -16.42 42.41 -17.79
N THR A 270 -17.38 42.22 -18.71
CA THR A 270 -18.36 43.24 -19.08
C THR A 270 -19.74 42.86 -18.54
N ARG A 271 -20.59 43.85 -18.29
CA ARG A 271 -22.03 43.65 -18.10
C ARG A 271 -22.71 43.46 -19.45
N ASP A 272 -23.99 43.05 -19.43
CA ASP A 272 -24.80 42.85 -20.64
C ASP A 272 -24.98 44.15 -21.46
N ASP A 273 -24.87 45.32 -20.83
CA ASP A 273 -24.96 46.65 -21.46
C ASP A 273 -23.63 47.13 -22.08
N GLY A 274 -22.58 46.29 -22.06
CA GLY A 274 -21.26 46.60 -22.59
C GLY A 274 -20.37 47.45 -21.67
N THR A 275 -20.83 47.80 -20.46
CA THR A 275 -20.00 48.53 -19.49
C THR A 275 -19.03 47.60 -18.75
N LEU A 276 -17.88 48.15 -18.34
CA LEU A 276 -16.86 47.42 -17.58
C LEU A 276 -17.41 47.00 -16.21
N ARG A 277 -17.37 45.69 -15.92
CA ARG A 277 -17.68 45.14 -14.59
C ARG A 277 -16.43 45.02 -13.73
N CYS A 278 -15.37 44.40 -14.26
CA CYS A 278 -14.13 44.12 -13.53
C CYS A 278 -12.96 44.03 -14.52
N LEU A 279 -11.78 44.52 -14.12
CA LEU A 279 -10.51 44.29 -14.79
C LEU A 279 -9.56 43.66 -13.77
N SER A 280 -9.07 42.47 -14.05
CA SER A 280 -8.06 41.79 -13.24
C SER A 280 -6.80 41.59 -14.06
N GLU A 281 -5.67 42.13 -13.62
CA GLU A 281 -4.39 41.95 -14.31
C GLU A 281 -3.75 40.63 -13.92
N LYS A 282 -3.39 39.82 -14.92
CA LYS A 282 -2.77 38.50 -14.75
C LYS A 282 -3.37 37.64 -13.64
N PRO A 283 -4.71 37.44 -13.64
CA PRO A 283 -5.35 36.71 -12.57
C PRO A 283 -4.98 35.22 -12.63
N SER A 284 -5.03 34.58 -11.47
CA SER A 284 -4.97 33.13 -11.35
C SER A 284 -6.37 32.61 -11.04
N LEU A 285 -6.88 31.68 -11.84
CA LEU A 285 -8.18 31.05 -11.64
C LEU A 285 -7.98 29.67 -11.01
N SER A 286 -8.45 29.50 -9.77
CA SER A 286 -8.40 28.21 -9.05
C SER A 286 -9.63 27.36 -9.35
N TYR A 287 -9.41 26.06 -9.58
CA TYR A 287 -10.44 25.07 -9.84
C TYR A 287 -10.15 23.77 -9.08
N LEU A 288 -11.22 23.01 -8.82
CA LEU A 288 -11.09 21.63 -8.36
C LEU A 288 -11.15 20.68 -9.55
N VAL A 289 -10.03 20.01 -9.82
CA VAL A 289 -9.95 18.99 -10.86
C VAL A 289 -10.27 17.62 -10.29
N ASN A 290 -11.04 16.83 -11.05
CA ASN A 290 -11.35 15.45 -10.69
C ASN A 290 -10.11 14.57 -10.85
N THR A 291 -9.72 13.87 -9.78
CA THR A 291 -8.48 13.07 -9.78
C THR A 291 -8.65 11.68 -10.38
N GLY A 292 -9.87 11.30 -10.77
CA GLY A 292 -10.18 9.93 -11.19
C GLY A 292 -10.16 8.92 -10.04
N ILE A 293 -10.36 9.38 -8.80
CA ILE A 293 -10.42 8.55 -7.59
C ILE A 293 -11.75 8.79 -6.90
N TYR A 294 -12.44 7.72 -6.52
CA TYR A 294 -13.77 7.76 -5.94
C TYR A 294 -13.95 6.70 -4.86
N PHE A 295 -14.84 6.98 -3.90
CA PHE A 295 -15.53 5.94 -3.14
C PHE A 295 -17.00 5.93 -3.56
N VAL A 296 -17.52 4.74 -3.85
CA VAL A 296 -18.87 4.53 -4.40
C VAL A 296 -19.59 3.48 -3.55
N ASN A 297 -20.78 3.80 -3.04
CA ASN A 297 -21.57 2.79 -2.33
C ASN A 297 -22.00 1.65 -3.27
N PRO A 298 -22.03 0.41 -2.78
CA PRO A 298 -22.24 -0.77 -3.62
C PRO A 298 -23.64 -0.85 -4.24
N ASP A 299 -24.65 -0.25 -3.61
CA ASP A 299 -26.02 -0.18 -4.14
C ASP A 299 -26.07 0.61 -5.46
N LEU A 300 -25.19 1.61 -5.62
CA LEU A 300 -25.09 2.41 -6.84
C LEU A 300 -24.65 1.62 -8.07
N LEU A 301 -23.96 0.51 -7.87
CA LEU A 301 -23.45 -0.31 -8.97
C LEU A 301 -24.59 -0.91 -9.80
N THR A 302 -25.77 -1.06 -9.20
CA THR A 302 -27.00 -1.52 -9.89
C THR A 302 -27.58 -0.47 -10.86
N LEU A 303 -27.20 0.80 -10.71
CA LEU A 303 -27.65 1.88 -11.61
C LEU A 303 -26.86 1.91 -12.92
N ILE A 304 -25.73 1.21 -12.97
CA ILE A 304 -24.83 1.21 -14.11
C ILE A 304 -25.45 0.30 -15.20
N PRO A 305 -25.80 0.85 -16.37
CA PRO A 305 -26.37 0.07 -17.45
C PRO A 305 -25.33 -0.84 -18.10
N ASP A 306 -25.78 -1.84 -18.83
CA ASP A 306 -24.92 -2.77 -19.56
C ASP A 306 -24.40 -2.18 -20.89
N ARG A 307 -23.67 -1.08 -20.80
CA ARG A 307 -23.06 -0.34 -21.92
C ARG A 307 -21.97 0.60 -21.38
N ALA A 308 -21.28 1.27 -22.29
CA ALA A 308 -20.35 2.34 -21.92
C ALA A 308 -21.01 3.37 -20.99
N TYR A 309 -20.41 3.57 -19.82
CA TYR A 309 -20.93 4.44 -18.78
C TYR A 309 -19.77 5.05 -17.99
N ASN A 310 -19.84 6.37 -17.73
CA ASN A 310 -18.77 7.07 -17.04
C ASN A 310 -19.13 7.40 -15.59
N MET A 311 -18.10 7.63 -14.76
CA MET A 311 -18.28 8.12 -13.39
C MET A 311 -19.06 9.42 -13.35
N THR A 312 -18.86 10.32 -14.33
CA THR A 312 -19.62 11.57 -14.45
C THR A 312 -21.11 11.34 -14.71
N ASP A 313 -21.46 10.30 -15.46
CA ASP A 313 -22.86 9.93 -15.71
C ASP A 313 -23.50 9.35 -14.44
N LEU A 314 -22.78 8.49 -13.73
CA LEU A 314 -23.22 7.94 -12.44
C LEU A 314 -23.43 9.04 -11.40
N ILE A 315 -22.49 9.99 -11.28
CA ILE A 315 -22.60 11.16 -10.39
C ILE A 315 -23.86 11.97 -10.72
N LYS A 316 -24.10 12.27 -12.01
CA LYS A 316 -25.32 12.99 -12.43
C LYS A 316 -26.59 12.21 -12.09
N ALA A 317 -26.59 10.89 -12.25
CA ALA A 317 -27.73 10.05 -11.90
C ALA A 317 -28.04 10.09 -10.40
N VAL A 318 -27.01 10.01 -9.55
CA VAL A 318 -27.13 10.13 -8.09
C VAL A 318 -27.63 11.52 -7.69
N GLN A 319 -27.09 12.59 -8.27
CA GLN A 319 -27.58 13.95 -8.00
C GLN A 319 -29.05 14.14 -8.42
N LYS A 320 -29.44 13.62 -9.58
CA LYS A 320 -30.81 13.73 -10.10
C LYS A 320 -31.85 13.08 -9.17
N ARG A 321 -31.50 11.99 -8.48
CA ARG A 321 -32.38 11.33 -7.50
C ARG A 321 -32.30 11.92 -6.09
N GLY A 322 -31.54 13.01 -5.89
CA GLY A 322 -31.35 13.65 -4.59
C GLY A 322 -30.30 12.96 -3.69
N GLY A 323 -29.49 12.06 -4.27
CA GLY A 323 -28.46 11.34 -3.54
C GLY A 323 -27.23 12.20 -3.21
N LYS A 324 -26.49 11.81 -2.18
CA LYS A 324 -25.39 12.62 -1.63
C LYS A 324 -24.06 12.35 -2.32
N VAL A 325 -23.57 13.34 -3.07
CA VAL A 325 -22.21 13.35 -3.62
C VAL A 325 -21.35 14.34 -2.82
N SER A 326 -20.27 13.86 -2.22
CA SER A 326 -19.34 14.67 -1.42
C SER A 326 -18.00 14.84 -2.15
N VAL A 327 -17.31 15.95 -1.87
CA VAL A 327 -16.00 16.27 -2.47
C VAL A 327 -14.94 16.24 -1.37
N PHE A 328 -13.90 15.43 -1.57
CA PHE A 328 -12.71 15.39 -0.73
C PHE A 328 -11.55 16.07 -1.47
N VAL A 329 -11.07 17.20 -0.95
CA VAL A 329 -9.95 17.93 -1.58
C VAL A 329 -8.62 17.40 -1.05
N THR A 330 -7.84 16.72 -1.90
CA THR A 330 -6.54 16.19 -1.52
C THR A 330 -5.44 17.25 -1.58
N ARG A 331 -4.62 17.28 -0.53
CA ARG A 331 -3.37 18.06 -0.51
C ARG A 331 -2.16 17.21 -0.89
N GLU A 332 -2.35 15.90 -1.02
CA GLU A 332 -1.31 14.95 -1.35
C GLU A 332 -0.89 15.05 -2.83
N TYR A 333 0.24 14.44 -3.16
CA TYR A 333 0.67 14.30 -4.55
C TYR A 333 -0.41 13.59 -5.36
N TRP A 334 -0.68 14.10 -6.56
CA TRP A 334 -1.51 13.45 -7.56
C TRP A 334 -1.02 13.87 -8.95
N ARG A 335 -0.89 12.91 -9.85
CA ARG A 335 -0.62 13.15 -11.27
C ARG A 335 -1.07 11.96 -12.08
N ASP A 336 -1.69 12.19 -13.23
CA ASP A 336 -1.96 11.15 -14.22
C ASP A 336 -0.76 10.96 -15.16
N VAL A 337 -0.55 9.74 -15.64
CA VAL A 337 0.46 9.40 -16.66
C VAL A 337 -0.17 9.48 -18.05
N GLY A 338 -0.84 10.57 -18.38
CA GLY A 338 -1.66 10.73 -19.60
C GLY A 338 -0.89 10.96 -20.90
N THR A 339 0.20 11.72 -20.82
CA THR A 339 0.98 12.24 -21.95
C THR A 339 2.48 12.06 -21.71
N ILE A 340 3.29 12.22 -22.76
CA ILE A 340 4.75 12.12 -22.65
C ILE A 340 5.28 13.12 -21.60
N ASP A 341 4.77 14.35 -21.59
CA ASP A 341 5.19 15.39 -20.64
C ASP A 341 4.84 15.01 -19.20
N CYS A 342 3.60 14.53 -18.97
CA CYS A 342 3.20 14.05 -17.65
C CYS A 342 4.05 12.86 -17.20
N TYR A 343 4.33 11.92 -18.09
CA TYR A 343 5.20 10.78 -17.81
C TYR A 343 6.63 11.22 -17.44
N ALA A 344 7.23 12.13 -18.21
CA ALA A 344 8.54 12.67 -17.91
C ALA A 344 8.57 13.39 -16.55
N GLN A 345 7.51 14.15 -16.24
CA GLN A 345 7.37 14.83 -14.95
C GLN A 345 7.24 13.84 -13.79
N VAL A 346 6.40 12.80 -13.93
CA VAL A 346 6.29 11.72 -12.93
C VAL A 346 7.66 11.07 -12.68
N MET A 347 8.43 10.78 -13.73
CA MET A 347 9.76 10.20 -13.58
C MET A 347 10.71 11.09 -12.78
N LYS A 348 10.64 12.41 -13.00
CA LYS A 348 11.39 13.40 -12.21
C LYS A 348 10.90 13.44 -10.76
N ASP A 349 9.59 13.47 -10.55
CA ASP A 349 8.96 13.53 -9.24
C ASP A 349 9.33 12.30 -8.39
N ILE A 350 9.33 11.10 -8.99
CA ILE A 350 9.77 9.87 -8.32
C ILE A 350 11.25 9.96 -7.91
N ARG A 351 12.14 10.40 -8.80
CA ARG A 351 13.58 10.54 -8.48
C ARG A 351 13.84 11.58 -7.40
N SER A 352 13.01 12.62 -7.34
CA SER A 352 13.11 13.67 -6.32
C SER A 352 12.54 13.28 -4.95
N GLY A 353 11.84 12.14 -4.86
CA GLY A 353 11.18 11.69 -3.62
C GLY A 353 9.83 12.35 -3.34
N LEU A 354 9.29 13.16 -4.25
CA LEU A 354 7.94 13.75 -4.14
C LEU A 354 6.85 12.67 -4.19
N VAL A 355 7.05 11.65 -5.02
CA VAL A 355 6.22 10.45 -5.01
C VAL A 355 6.75 9.52 -3.93
N ARG A 356 5.88 9.10 -3.00
CA ARG A 356 6.30 8.14 -1.97
C ARG A 356 6.78 6.86 -2.64
N SER A 357 7.93 6.40 -2.17
CA SER A 357 8.51 5.14 -2.59
C SER A 357 7.93 4.02 -1.74
N PHE A 358 7.15 3.14 -2.36
CA PHE A 358 6.55 1.98 -1.70
C PHE A 358 7.37 0.70 -1.89
N THR A 359 8.54 0.78 -2.55
CA THR A 359 9.29 -0.40 -3.05
C THR A 359 9.52 -1.47 -2.00
N LEU A 360 8.98 -2.66 -2.28
CA LEU A 360 9.54 -3.94 -1.88
C LEU A 360 10.92 -4.10 -2.56
N PRO A 361 11.97 -4.58 -1.87
CA PRO A 361 13.14 -5.07 -2.58
C PRO A 361 12.71 -6.28 -3.42
N THR A 362 13.01 -6.26 -4.72
CA THR A 362 12.94 -7.47 -5.56
C THR A 362 13.78 -8.57 -4.92
N PRO A 363 13.29 -9.82 -4.81
CA PRO A 363 14.11 -10.93 -4.37
C PRO A 363 15.36 -10.99 -5.24
N ARG A 364 16.55 -10.92 -4.62
CA ARG A 364 17.76 -11.34 -5.34
C ARG A 364 17.56 -12.82 -5.68
N PRO A 365 17.78 -13.25 -6.93
CA PRO A 365 17.91 -14.68 -7.18
C PRO A 365 19.01 -15.19 -6.23
N ALA A 366 18.71 -16.29 -5.53
CA ALA A 366 19.67 -16.95 -4.66
C ALA A 366 21.00 -17.06 -5.43
N ALA A 367 22.07 -16.53 -4.85
CA ALA A 367 23.40 -16.77 -5.38
C ALA A 367 23.55 -18.28 -5.44
N GLY A 368 23.50 -18.84 -6.65
CA GLY A 368 23.67 -20.26 -6.86
C GLY A 368 24.98 -20.66 -6.19
N ASN A 369 24.93 -21.75 -5.42
CA ASN A 369 26.11 -22.44 -4.93
C ASN A 369 26.96 -22.87 -6.15
N GLY A 370 27.78 -21.94 -6.63
CA GLY A 370 28.81 -22.16 -7.62
C GLY A 370 29.99 -22.84 -6.94
N ASN A 371 29.84 -24.14 -6.75
CA ASN A 371 30.92 -25.05 -6.44
C ASN A 371 31.90 -25.01 -7.63
N GLY A 372 32.95 -24.19 -7.52
CA GLY A 372 33.96 -23.99 -8.54
C GLY A 372 35.35 -24.12 -7.94
N ARG A 373 35.78 -25.36 -7.71
CA ARG A 373 37.18 -25.71 -7.47
C ARG A 373 38.01 -25.22 -8.66
N GLY A 374 38.86 -24.22 -8.45
CA GLY A 374 39.90 -23.78 -9.37
C GLY A 374 41.27 -24.03 -8.75
N ASN A 375 41.74 -25.26 -8.91
CA ASN A 375 43.10 -25.69 -8.60
C ASN A 375 44.06 -25.18 -9.70
N GLY A 376 45.27 -24.73 -9.32
CA GLY A 376 46.46 -24.94 -10.14
C GLY A 376 47.00 -23.77 -10.98
N ASN A 377 48.11 -23.22 -10.48
CA ASN A 377 49.41 -23.05 -11.16
C ASN A 377 49.45 -22.66 -12.65
N GLY A 378 50.14 -21.53 -12.89
CA GLY A 378 51.48 -21.60 -13.47
C GLY A 378 51.62 -21.38 -14.98
N ARG A 379 52.33 -20.28 -15.27
CA ARG A 379 52.95 -19.81 -16.52
C ARG A 379 52.10 -18.96 -17.45
#